data_AF-A0A6A4VV25-F1
#
_entry.id   AF-A0A6A4VV25-F1
#
_cell.length_a   1.000
_cell.length_b   1.000
_cell.length_c   1.000
_cell.angle_alpha   90.00
_cell.angle_beta   90.00
_cell.angle_gamma   90.00
#
_symmetry.space_group_name_H-M   'P 1'
#
loop_
_entity.id
_entity.type
_entity.pdbx_description
1 polymer ?
#
loop_
_entity_poly.entity_id
_entity_poly.type
_entity_poly.pdbx_seq_one_letter_code
_entity_poly.pdbx_strand_id
1 'polypeptide(L)' 'MKRIETFSEAAELTGADGRRQGYDQHLNMILGDVEETVTTVDIDEETYEEVHKTTKRTIPMLFVRGDGVILVSPPMRAGM' A
#
# COMPACT_ATOMS: atom_id res chain seq x y z
N MET A 1 -15.67 -2.65 6.72
CA MET A 1 -14.34 -3.25 6.44
C MET A 1 -14.16 -3.20 4.94
N LYS A 2 -13.42 -2.23 4.40
CA LYS A 2 -13.23 -2.12 2.93
C LYS A 2 -12.20 -3.16 2.53
N ARG A 3 -12.62 -4.11 1.69
CA ARG A 3 -11.79 -5.14 1.09
C ARG A 3 -11.11 -4.51 -0.12
N ILE A 4 -9.79 -4.59 -0.19
CA ILE A 4 -9.03 -4.22 -1.38
C ILE A 4 -9.04 -5.46 -2.28
N GLU A 5 -9.69 -5.38 -3.42
CA GLU A 5 -9.60 -6.34 -4.52
C GLU A 5 -9.12 -5.55 -5.73
N THR A 6 -7.94 -5.83 -6.30
CA THR A 6 -7.64 -5.80 -7.76
C THR A 6 -6.24 -6.39 -8.01
N PHE A 7 -6.12 -7.24 -9.03
CA PHE A 7 -4.93 -8.04 -9.37
C PHE A 7 -3.85 -7.28 -10.20
N SER A 8 -4.01 -5.97 -10.43
CA SER A 8 -3.01 -5.09 -11.06
C SER A 8 -2.70 -3.82 -10.25
N GLU A 9 -3.00 -3.82 -8.94
CA GLU A 9 -2.64 -2.72 -8.05
C GLU A 9 -1.36 -3.07 -7.28
N ALA A 10 -0.31 -2.25 -7.45
CA ALA A 10 0.75 -2.18 -6.46
C ALA A 10 0.32 -1.17 -5.37
N ALA A 11 0.11 -1.68 -4.15
CA ALA A 11 -0.21 -0.87 -2.99
C ALA A 11 1.02 -0.68 -2.09
N GLU A 12 1.47 0.55 -1.95
CA GLU A 12 2.52 0.93 -0.99
C GLU A 12 1.87 1.57 0.24
N LEU A 13 2.15 1.02 1.42
CA LEU A 13 1.63 1.50 2.69
C LEU A 13 2.76 2.13 3.51
N THR A 14 2.72 3.45 3.67
CA THR A 14 3.66 4.16 4.53
C THR A 14 2.94 4.57 5.81
N GLY A 15 3.36 4.04 6.96
CA GLY A 15 2.89 4.51 8.26
C GLY A 15 3.71 5.70 8.71
N ALA A 16 3.08 6.84 8.97
CA ALA A 16 3.72 7.94 9.67
C ALA A 16 3.98 7.50 11.12
N ASP A 17 5.24 7.55 11.52
CA ASP A 17 5.66 7.45 12.92
C ASP A 17 5.33 6.15 13.66
N GLY A 18 6.03 5.05 13.34
CA GLY A 18 6.39 4.00 14.32
C GLY A 18 5.27 3.24 15.06
N ARG A 19 4.00 3.58 14.86
CA ARG A 19 2.83 3.00 15.55
C ARG A 19 2.23 1.88 14.72
N ARG A 20 3.05 0.88 14.37
CA ARG A 20 2.48 -0.44 14.06
C ARG A 20 1.86 -0.96 15.36
N GLN A 21 0.54 -1.00 15.42
CA GLN A 21 -0.18 -1.39 16.64
C GLN A 21 -0.02 -2.89 16.93
N GLY A 22 0.35 -3.69 15.93
CA GLY A 22 0.73 -5.10 16.10
C GLY A 22 0.89 -5.81 14.77
N TYR A 23 1.61 -6.95 14.81
CA TYR A 23 1.69 -7.91 13.71
C TYR A 23 1.75 -9.34 14.27
N ASP A 24 1.43 -10.34 13.44
CA ASP A 24 1.51 -11.76 13.78
C ASP A 24 2.47 -12.54 12.86
N GLN A 25 2.58 -13.86 13.08
CA GLN A 25 3.43 -14.76 12.29
C GLN A 25 3.00 -14.88 10.82
N HIS A 26 1.74 -14.57 10.52
CA HIS A 26 1.21 -14.59 9.17
C HIS A 26 1.43 -13.25 8.46
N LEU A 27 2.04 -12.27 9.13
CA LEU A 27 2.21 -10.89 8.66
C LEU A 27 0.89 -10.13 8.52
N ASN A 28 -0.16 -10.54 9.24
CA ASN A 28 -1.30 -9.66 9.44
C ASN A 28 -0.84 -8.46 10.26
N MET A 29 -1.26 -7.25 9.89
CA MET A 29 -0.81 -6.02 10.54
C MET A 29 -1.98 -5.09 10.83
N ILE A 30 -1.89 -4.39 11.97
CA ILE A 30 -2.73 -3.22 12.26
C ILE A 30 -1.83 -1.99 12.21
N LEU A 31 -2.14 -1.09 11.28
CA LEU A 31 -1.39 0.12 11.01
C LEU A 31 -2.27 1.34 11.31
N GLY A 32 -1.67 2.38 11.89
CA GLY A 32 -2.31 3.67 12.13
C GLY A 32 -1.69 4.75 11.26
N ASP A 33 -2.46 5.79 10.96
CA ASP A 33 -2.03 6.97 10.21
C ASP A 33 -1.27 6.58 8.92
N VAL A 34 -1.92 5.77 8.09
CA VAL A 34 -1.33 5.16 6.88
C VAL A 34 -1.61 6.02 5.66
N GLU A 35 -0.59 6.26 4.85
CA GLU A 35 -0.74 6.68 3.46
C GLU A 35 -0.70 5.44 2.55
N GLU A 36 -1.84 5.14 1.93
CA GLU A 36 -1.98 4.13 0.88
C GLU A 36 -1.74 4.80 -0.48
N THR A 37 -0.76 4.28 -1.22
CA THR A 37 -0.51 4.66 -2.61
C THR A 37 -0.84 3.47 -3.50
N VAL A 38 -1.81 3.66 -4.38
CA VAL A 38 -2.24 2.68 -5.37
C VAL A 38 -1.70 3.10 -6.73
N THR A 39 -0.97 2.21 -7.39
CA THR A 39 -0.55 2.41 -8.79
C THR A 39 -1.32 1.46 -9.69
N THR A 40 -2.03 2.01 -10.68
CA THR A 40 -2.71 1.27 -11.75
C THR A 40 -2.03 1.55 -13.08
N VAL A 41 -1.94 0.52 -13.92
CA VAL A 41 -1.45 0.63 -15.29
C VAL A 41 -2.65 0.45 -16.21
N ASP A 42 -2.99 1.50 -16.94
CA ASP A 42 -3.98 1.45 -18.00
C ASP A 42 -3.26 1.38 -19.34
N ILE A 43 -3.69 0.49 -20.24
CA ILE A 43 -3.14 0.36 -21.59
C ILE A 43 -4.16 0.95 -22.54
N ASP A 44 -3.75 1.91 -23.37
CA ASP A 44 -4.60 2.43 -24.44
C ASP A 44 -4.76 1.38 -25.55
N GLU A 45 -6.00 1.06 -25.92
CA GLU A 45 -6.30 0.00 -26.87
C GLU A 45 -5.91 0.34 -28.32
N GLU A 46 -5.75 1.63 -28.65
CA GLU A 46 -5.42 2.10 -30.00
C GLU A 46 -3.92 2.36 -30.17
N THR A 47 -3.27 2.98 -29.17
CA THR A 47 -1.86 3.36 -29.22
C THR A 47 -0.94 2.35 -28.52
N TYR A 48 -1.49 1.43 -27.72
CA TYR A 48 -0.74 0.51 -26.85
C TYR A 48 0.20 1.21 -25.86
N GLU A 49 -0.08 2.48 -25.54
CA GLU A 49 0.70 3.23 -24.56
C GLU A 49 0.29 2.85 -23.13
N GLU A 50 1.29 2.70 -22.26
CA GLU A 50 1.09 2.45 -20.83
C GLU A 50 0.95 3.77 -20.07
N VAL A 51 -0.22 3.98 -19.47
CA VAL A 51 -0.50 5.14 -18.61
C VAL A 51 -0.48 4.69 -17.15
N HIS A 52 0.54 5.13 -16.43
CA HIS A 52 0.62 4.91 -14.98
C HIS A 52 -0.21 5.96 -14.24
N LYS A 53 -1.20 5.50 -13.46
CA LYS A 53 -1.97 6.37 -12.58
C LYS A 53 -1.67 6.03 -11.13
N THR A 54 -1.43 7.07 -10.34
CA THR A 54 -1.17 6.94 -8.91
C THR A 54 -2.26 7.63 -8.11
N THR A 55 -2.92 6.90 -7.22
CA THR A 55 -3.92 7.43 -6.29
C THR A 55 -3.43 7.29 -4.86
N LYS A 56 -3.48 8.39 -4.09
CA LYS A 56 -3.05 8.42 -2.69
C LYS A 56 -4.23 8.63 -1.76
N ARG A 57 -4.24 7.91 -0.63
CA ARG A 57 -5.29 7.98 0.39
C ARG A 57 -4.69 7.91 1.79
N THR A 58 -5.13 8.80 2.67
CA THR A 58 -4.78 8.74 4.09
C THR A 58 -5.87 7.99 4.85
N ILE A 59 -5.47 6.99 5.64
CA ILE A 59 -6.37 6.11 6.40
C ILE A 59 -5.91 6.12 7.87
N PRO A 60 -6.74 6.60 8.81
CA PRO A 60 -6.36 6.66 10.22
C PRO A 60 -6.04 5.29 10.85
N MET A 61 -6.73 4.24 10.41
CA MET A 61 -6.50 2.88 10.90
C MET A 61 -6.81 1.85 9.80
N LEU A 62 -5.87 0.94 9.57
CA LEU A 62 -5.94 -0.07 8.51
C LEU A 62 -5.51 -1.45 9.04
N PHE A 63 -6.33 -2.46 8.76
CA PHE A 63 -5.96 -3.86 8.92
C PHE A 63 -5.48 -4.41 7.58
N VAL A 64 -4.27 -4.98 7.56
CA VAL A 64 -3.65 -5.60 6.39
C VAL A 64 -3.58 -7.10 6.61
N ARG A 65 -4.03 -7.88 5.63
CA ARG A 65 -3.91 -9.34 5.64
C ARG A 65 -2.56 -9.75 5.05
N GLY A 66 -1.87 -10.67 5.72
CA GLY A 66 -0.49 -11.02 5.40
C GLY A 66 -0.29 -11.74 4.06
N ASP A 67 -1.32 -12.41 3.53
CA ASP A 67 -1.22 -13.12 2.24
C ASP A 67 -0.85 -12.20 1.05
N GLY A 68 -1.14 -10.89 1.15
CA GLY A 68 -0.80 -9.91 0.12
C GLY A 68 0.50 -9.13 0.37
N VAL A 69 1.23 -9.44 1.46
CA VAL A 69 2.44 -8.70 1.83
C VAL A 69 3.64 -9.31 1.11
N ILE A 70 4.29 -8.51 0.24
CA ILE A 70 5.46 -8.95 -0.53
C ILE A 70 6.76 -8.54 0.17
N LEU A 71 6.85 -7.28 0.60
CA LEU A 71 8.03 -6.71 1.23
C LEU A 71 7.62 -5.77 2.35
N VAL A 72 8.36 -5.81 3.46
CA VAL A 72 8.27 -4.83 4.54
C VAL A 72 9.63 -4.18 4.70
N SER A 73 9.71 -2.87 4.50
CA SER A 73 10.91 -2.06 4.72
C SER A 73 10.62 -0.93 5.71
N PRO A 74 11.64 -0.45 6.45
CA PRO A 74 11.52 0.81 7.18
C PRO A 74 11.38 1.97 6.18
N PRO A 75 10.72 3.08 6.56
CA PRO A 75 10.70 4.27 5.72
C PRO A 75 12.14 4.71 5.43
N MET A 76 12.40 5.17 4.21
CA MET A 76 13.68 5.78 3.89
C MET A 76 13.89 6.94 4.87
N ARG A 77 14.92 6.84 5.72
CA ARG A 77 15.35 7.99 6.52
C ARG A 77 15.75 9.07 5.52
N ALA A 78 14.90 10.08 5.35
CA ALA A 78 15.35 11.34 4.74
C ALA A 78 16.54 11.79 5.59
N GLY A 79 17.72 11.80 4.97
CA GLY A 79 18.99 11.99 5.65
C GLY A 79 18.99 13.22 6.54
N MET A 80 19.63 13.08 7.69
CA MET A 80 20.18 14.19 8.45
C MET A 80 21.29 14.87 7.65
#